data_AF-A0A1Y4U3H6-F1
#
_entry.id   AF-A0A1Y4U3H6-F1
#
_cell.length_a   1.000
_cell.length_b   1.000
_cell.length_c   1.000
_cell.angle_alpha   90.00
_cell.angle_beta   90.00
_cell.angle_gamma   90.00
#
_symmetry.space_group_name_H-M   'P 1'
#
loop_
_entity.id
_entity.type
_entity.pdbx_description
1 polymer ?
#
loop_
_entity_poly.entity_id
_entity_poly.type
_entity_poly.pdbx_seq_one_letter_code
_entity_poly.pdbx_strand_id
1 'polypeptide(L)'
;MLNPIAFEEESKKVILGWVESFCEREGRLITLSWSHRDTCICPGDHYEIARDGVRCIDQGESTQDSPELPQVSKISVSYNEKNFLFNPEEIDYVEANDGKVFVYVRREQYAGDFRMSDLEEKLARFGFFRCHRSYIVNMQKVVELVKRTRNSYSLRLAGYEKTDVPLSKGKIQELRSMYEF
;
A
#
# COMPACT_ATOMS: atom_id res chain seq x y z
N MET A 1 -0.66 9.34 -30.00
CA MET A 1 -1.42 8.98 -28.78
C MET A 1 -2.29 7.79 -29.14
N LEU A 2 -1.86 6.57 -28.83
CA LEU A 2 -2.72 5.39 -28.95
C LEU A 2 -3.62 5.39 -27.73
N ASN A 3 -4.92 5.55 -27.94
CA ASN A 3 -5.91 5.41 -26.88
C ASN A 3 -5.91 3.92 -26.49
N PRO A 4 -5.61 3.55 -25.23
CA PRO A 4 -5.73 2.16 -24.83
C PRO A 4 -7.19 1.74 -25.02
N ILE A 5 -7.43 0.72 -25.83
CA ILE A 5 -8.76 0.14 -26.02
C ILE A 5 -9.19 -0.35 -24.64
N ALA A 6 -10.17 0.33 -24.03
CA ALA A 6 -10.73 -0.07 -22.76
C ALA A 6 -11.57 -1.33 -23.00
N PHE A 7 -10.97 -2.50 -22.78
CA PHE A 7 -11.69 -3.75 -22.85
C PHE A 7 -12.59 -3.91 -21.62
N GLU A 8 -13.86 -4.24 -21.86
CA GLU A 8 -14.77 -4.70 -20.81
C GLU A 8 -14.21 -5.97 -20.15
N GLU A 9 -14.58 -6.23 -18.90
CA GLU A 9 -14.02 -7.31 -18.08
C GLU A 9 -14.23 -8.70 -18.73
N GLU A 10 -15.33 -8.88 -19.43
CA GLU A 10 -15.67 -10.10 -20.17
C GLU A 10 -14.81 -10.27 -21.42
N SER A 11 -14.51 -9.17 -22.13
CA SER A 11 -13.59 -9.16 -23.27
C SER A 11 -12.15 -9.50 -22.86
N LYS A 12 -11.71 -9.00 -21.68
CA LYS A 12 -10.39 -9.32 -21.12
C LYS A 12 -10.26 -10.82 -20.82
N LYS A 13 -11.29 -11.45 -20.25
CA LYS A 13 -11.30 -12.89 -19.98
C LYS A 13 -11.15 -13.72 -21.25
N VAL A 14 -11.84 -13.35 -22.32
CA VAL A 14 -11.74 -14.03 -23.62
C VAL A 14 -10.33 -13.89 -24.21
N ILE A 15 -9.75 -12.69 -24.14
CA ILE A 15 -8.39 -12.45 -24.64
C ILE A 15 -7.37 -13.24 -23.83
N LEU A 16 -7.47 -13.23 -22.49
CA LEU A 16 -6.57 -13.97 -21.61
C LEU A 16 -6.66 -15.48 -21.83
N GLY A 17 -7.87 -16.04 -21.96
CA GLY A 17 -8.06 -17.45 -22.29
C GLY A 17 -7.54 -17.82 -23.68
N TRP A 18 -7.64 -16.91 -24.65
CA TRP A 18 -7.04 -17.11 -25.97
C TRP A 18 -5.51 -17.10 -25.92
N VAL A 19 -4.91 -16.18 -25.15
CA VAL A 19 -3.45 -16.13 -24.93
C VAL A 19 -2.95 -17.42 -24.28
N GLU A 20 -3.66 -17.94 -23.28
CA GLU A 20 -3.34 -19.21 -22.63
C GLU A 20 -3.38 -20.39 -23.62
N SER A 21 -4.40 -20.45 -24.49
CA SER A 21 -4.50 -21.48 -25.54
C SER A 21 -3.42 -21.38 -26.63
N PHE A 22 -2.76 -20.23 -26.75
CA PHE A 22 -1.67 -20.01 -27.71
C PHE A 22 -0.35 -20.63 -27.22
N CYS A 23 -0.15 -20.72 -25.90
CA CYS A 23 1.01 -21.40 -25.31
C CYS A 23 1.05 -22.90 -25.68
N GLU A 24 -0.10 -23.51 -25.99
CA GLU A 24 -0.18 -24.91 -26.43
C GLU A 24 0.29 -25.13 -27.87
N ARG A 25 0.49 -24.07 -28.66
CA ARG A 25 0.77 -24.15 -30.11
C ARG A 25 2.16 -23.66 -30.50
N GLU A 26 3.25 -24.08 -29.84
CA GLU A 26 4.66 -23.73 -30.14
C GLU A 26 5.00 -22.22 -30.38
N GLY A 27 4.02 -21.32 -30.23
CA GLY A 27 4.13 -19.90 -30.46
C GLY A 27 4.58 -19.20 -29.18
N ARG A 28 5.43 -18.18 -29.33
CA ARG A 28 5.82 -17.32 -28.21
C ARG A 28 5.11 -15.99 -28.35
N LEU A 29 4.32 -15.63 -27.34
CA LEU A 29 3.70 -14.31 -27.24
C LEU A 29 4.51 -13.47 -26.25
N ILE A 30 4.89 -12.26 -26.66
CA ILE A 30 5.56 -11.28 -25.78
C ILE A 30 4.61 -10.09 -25.64
N THR A 31 4.21 -9.79 -24.41
CA THR A 31 3.40 -8.61 -24.11
C THR A 31 4.27 -7.54 -23.46
N LEU A 32 4.05 -6.27 -23.85
CA LEU A 32 4.74 -5.12 -23.26
C LEU A 32 3.69 -4.24 -22.59
N SER A 33 3.89 -3.96 -21.30
CA SER A 33 3.00 -3.13 -20.50
C SER A 33 3.81 -2.12 -19.69
N TRP A 34 3.26 -0.91 -19.56
CA TRP A 34 3.81 0.14 -18.71
C TRP A 34 3.34 0.01 -17.25
N SER A 35 2.40 -0.92 -16.98
CA SER A 35 1.78 -1.15 -15.69
C SER A 35 2.24 -2.49 -15.14
N HIS A 36 3.00 -2.45 -14.04
CA HIS A 36 3.46 -3.65 -13.33
C HIS A 36 2.29 -4.57 -12.95
N ARG A 37 1.16 -3.99 -12.53
CA ARG A 37 -0.06 -4.74 -12.22
C ARG A 37 -0.60 -5.49 -13.43
N ASP A 38 -0.65 -4.83 -14.59
CA ASP A 38 -1.22 -5.43 -15.79
C ASP A 38 -0.24 -6.46 -16.41
N THR A 39 1.06 -6.33 -16.14
CA THR A 39 2.05 -7.37 -16.45
C THR A 39 1.78 -8.63 -15.64
N CYS A 40 1.65 -8.54 -14.31
CA CYS A 40 1.51 -9.70 -13.42
C CYS A 40 0.19 -10.50 -13.57
N ILE A 41 -0.79 -9.98 -14.29
CA ILE A 41 -2.06 -10.70 -14.57
C ILE A 41 -2.04 -11.45 -15.90
N CYS A 42 -1.00 -11.26 -16.72
CA CYS A 42 -0.86 -11.96 -17.98
C CYS A 42 -0.45 -13.43 -17.73
N PRO A 43 -0.79 -14.36 -18.63
CA PRO A 43 -0.25 -15.71 -18.57
C PRO A 43 1.22 -15.74 -18.99
N GLY A 44 2.04 -16.57 -18.34
CA GLY A 44 3.43 -16.85 -18.74
C GLY A 44 4.48 -16.26 -17.78
N ASP A 45 5.73 -16.24 -18.24
CA ASP A 45 6.85 -15.66 -17.49
C ASP A 45 6.87 -14.13 -17.63
N HIS A 46 7.00 -13.43 -16.51
CA HIS A 46 6.99 -11.97 -16.40
C HIS A 46 8.39 -11.42 -16.22
N TYR A 47 8.67 -10.31 -16.89
CA TYR A 47 9.98 -9.65 -16.83
C TYR A 47 9.86 -8.14 -16.67
N GLU A 48 10.77 -7.56 -15.89
CA GLU A 48 10.93 -6.12 -15.75
C GLU A 48 12.18 -5.65 -16.51
N ILE A 49 12.07 -4.52 -17.20
CA ILE A 49 13.20 -3.87 -17.85
C ILE A 49 13.85 -2.92 -16.84
N ALA A 50 14.99 -3.32 -16.29
CA ALA A 50 15.83 -2.53 -15.41
C ALA A 50 16.96 -1.82 -16.18
N ARG A 51 17.69 -0.93 -15.51
CA ARG A 51 18.80 -0.17 -16.11
C ARG A 51 19.99 -1.04 -16.54
N ASP A 52 20.10 -2.24 -15.98
CA ASP A 52 21.18 -3.21 -16.21
C ASP A 52 20.74 -4.44 -17.02
N GLY A 53 19.48 -4.49 -17.47
CA GLY A 53 18.97 -5.58 -18.31
C GLY A 53 17.51 -5.95 -18.01
N VAL A 54 17.11 -7.11 -18.50
CA VAL A 54 15.77 -7.69 -18.29
C VAL A 54 15.83 -8.70 -17.16
N ARG A 55 14.97 -8.57 -16.15
CA ARG A 55 14.94 -9.44 -14.96
C ARG A 55 13.62 -10.18 -14.86
N CYS A 56 13.66 -11.48 -14.59
CA CYS A 56 12.45 -12.27 -14.36
C CYS A 56 11.83 -11.86 -13.02
N ILE A 57 10.53 -11.55 -13.02
CA ILE A 57 9.78 -11.15 -11.84
C ILE A 57 9.23 -12.39 -11.10
N ASP A 58 9.06 -13.52 -11.80
CA ASP A 58 8.53 -14.75 -11.19
C ASP A 58 9.57 -15.52 -10.35
N GLN A 59 10.85 -15.14 -10.42
CA GLN A 59 11.92 -15.75 -9.63
C GLN A 59 12.32 -14.89 -8.44
N GLY A 60 11.47 -14.94 -7.42
CA GLY A 60 11.76 -14.65 -6.02
C GLY A 60 10.61 -15.24 -5.23
N GLU A 61 10.67 -16.51 -4.84
CA GLU A 61 11.19 -16.90 -3.53
C GLU A 61 11.96 -18.23 -3.62
N SER A 62 13.30 -18.16 -3.58
CA SER A 62 14.11 -19.27 -3.08
C SER A 62 14.65 -18.90 -1.70
N THR A 63 13.76 -18.91 -0.72
CA THR A 63 14.10 -19.20 0.68
C THR A 63 13.24 -20.36 1.16
N GLN A 64 13.90 -21.29 1.83
CA GLN A 64 13.44 -22.60 2.23
C GLN A 64 12.26 -22.55 3.24
N ASP A 65 11.42 -23.59 3.17
CA ASP A 65 10.49 -24.08 4.20
C ASP A 65 9.32 -23.20 4.67
N SER A 66 8.17 -23.40 4.02
CA SER A 66 6.84 -23.73 4.59
C SER A 66 5.75 -22.99 3.82
N PRO A 67 4.55 -23.57 3.60
CA PRO A 67 3.42 -22.80 3.13
C PRO A 67 3.09 -21.79 4.24
N GLU A 68 3.59 -20.56 4.13
CA GLU A 68 3.16 -19.50 5.03
C GLU A 68 1.66 -19.33 4.81
N LEU A 69 0.88 -19.85 5.76
CA LEU A 69 -0.47 -19.40 6.02
C LEU A 69 -0.47 -17.88 5.82
N PRO A 70 -1.41 -17.30 5.04
CA PRO A 70 -1.39 -15.88 4.69
C PRO A 70 -1.07 -15.09 5.95
N GLN A 71 0.06 -14.37 6.00
CA GLN A 71 0.53 -13.73 7.23
C GLN A 71 -0.58 -12.82 7.76
N VAL A 72 -1.36 -13.33 8.71
CA VAL A 72 -2.50 -12.63 9.29
C VAL A 72 -1.94 -11.55 10.19
N SER A 73 -1.60 -10.43 9.58
CA SER A 73 -0.97 -9.28 10.23
C SER A 73 -2.05 -8.42 10.87
N LYS A 74 -2.91 -9.02 11.69
CA LYS A 74 -3.94 -8.31 12.43
C LYS A 74 -3.30 -7.51 13.55
N ILE A 75 -3.76 -6.28 13.72
CA ILE A 75 -3.36 -5.43 14.84
C ILE A 75 -4.35 -5.66 15.97
N SER A 76 -3.85 -6.24 17.05
CA SER A 76 -4.61 -6.39 18.28
C SER A 76 -4.64 -5.07 19.03
N VAL A 77 -5.83 -4.53 19.28
CA VAL A 77 -6.08 -3.34 20.11
C VAL A 77 -6.94 -3.71 21.31
N SER A 78 -6.43 -3.46 22.51
CA SER A 78 -7.17 -3.70 23.75
C SER A 78 -8.02 -2.48 24.08
N TYR A 79 -9.34 -2.65 24.15
CA TYR A 79 -10.29 -1.58 24.47
C TYR A 79 -11.39 -2.12 25.39
N ASN A 80 -11.65 -1.45 26.52
CA ASN A 80 -12.67 -1.84 27.51
C ASN A 80 -12.59 -3.33 27.91
N GLU A 81 -11.41 -3.81 28.31
CA GLU A 81 -11.16 -5.20 28.72
C GLU A 81 -11.38 -6.27 27.63
N LYS A 82 -11.60 -5.86 26.38
CA LYS A 82 -11.73 -6.73 25.21
C LYS A 82 -10.59 -6.48 24.23
N ASN A 83 -10.11 -7.55 23.59
CA ASN A 83 -9.10 -7.47 22.54
C ASN A 83 -9.79 -7.49 21.17
N PHE A 84 -9.65 -6.41 20.42
CA PHE A 84 -10.12 -6.28 19.04
C PHE A 84 -8.98 -6.56 18.09
N LEU A 85 -9.22 -7.31 17.02
CA LEU A 85 -8.22 -7.60 16.00
C LEU A 85 -8.66 -6.91 14.71
N PHE A 86 -7.91 -5.88 14.31
CA PHE A 86 -8.19 -5.11 13.10
C PHE A 86 -7.27 -5.53 11.96
N ASN A 87 -7.79 -5.56 10.74
CA ASN A 87 -6.93 -5.65 9.56
C ASN A 87 -6.25 -4.30 9.32
N PRO A 88 -4.98 -4.25 8.90
CA PRO A 88 -4.27 -3.00 8.63
C PRO A 88 -5.00 -2.07 7.65
N GLU A 89 -5.70 -2.63 6.66
CA GLU A 89 -6.50 -1.88 5.68
C GLU A 89 -7.66 -1.09 6.32
N GLU A 90 -8.18 -1.56 7.45
CA GLU A 90 -9.28 -0.89 8.17
C GLU A 90 -8.79 0.34 8.94
N ILE A 91 -7.49 0.40 9.24
CA ILE A 91 -6.88 1.48 10.02
C ILE A 91 -6.70 2.72 9.13
N ASP A 92 -7.15 3.86 9.63
CA ASP A 92 -7.09 5.16 8.96
C ASP A 92 -5.76 5.86 9.28
N TYR A 93 -5.46 6.01 10.57
CA TYR A 93 -4.22 6.56 11.08
C TYR A 93 -4.04 6.19 12.56
N VAL A 94 -2.85 6.46 13.08
CA VAL A 94 -2.49 6.28 14.48
C VAL A 94 -1.94 7.62 15.00
N GLU A 95 -2.34 7.97 16.21
CA GLU A 95 -1.95 9.19 16.91
C GLU A 95 -1.41 8.85 18.30
N ALA A 96 -0.28 9.44 18.69
CA ALA A 96 0.19 9.42 20.06
C ALA A 96 -0.12 10.75 20.74
N ASN A 97 -0.97 10.73 21.76
CA ASN A 97 -1.35 11.90 22.54
C ASN A 97 -1.31 11.58 24.05
N ASP A 98 -0.72 12.49 24.83
CA ASP A 98 -0.58 12.39 26.29
C ASP A 98 -0.06 11.03 26.82
N GLY A 99 0.96 10.49 26.14
CA GLY A 99 1.58 9.21 26.50
C GLY A 99 0.77 7.96 26.12
N LYS A 100 -0.42 8.13 25.54
CA LYS A 100 -1.25 7.04 25.02
C LYS A 100 -1.24 7.01 23.50
N VAL A 101 -1.43 5.83 22.93
CA VAL A 101 -1.55 5.64 21.49
C VAL A 101 -3.01 5.35 21.14
N PHE A 102 -3.51 6.07 20.15
CA PHE A 102 -4.86 5.98 19.63
C PHE A 102 -4.80 5.49 18.19
N VAL A 103 -5.44 4.37 17.93
CA VAL A 103 -5.62 3.80 16.59
C VAL A 103 -7.01 4.19 16.11
N TYR A 104 -7.08 4.86 14.97
CA TYR A 104 -8.34 5.24 14.35
C TYR A 104 -8.69 4.22 13.27
N VAL A 105 -9.84 3.58 13.41
CA VAL A 105 -10.32 2.52 12.51
C VAL A 105 -11.73 2.89 12.08
N ARG A 106 -11.95 3.09 10.77
CA ARG A 106 -13.25 3.49 10.22
C ARG A 106 -13.93 4.63 10.99
N ARG A 107 -13.17 5.67 11.37
CA ARG A 107 -13.63 6.83 12.16
C ARG A 107 -13.96 6.56 13.63
N GLU A 108 -13.73 5.36 14.14
CA GLU A 108 -13.77 5.07 15.57
C GLU A 108 -12.36 5.11 16.17
N GLN A 109 -12.27 5.50 17.43
CA GLN A 109 -11.00 5.69 18.14
C GLN A 109 -10.82 4.59 19.18
N TYR A 110 -9.68 3.92 19.11
CA TYR A 110 -9.30 2.87 20.04
C TYR A 110 -7.98 3.23 20.71
N ALA A 111 -8.01 3.42 22.03
CA ALA A 111 -6.79 3.64 22.81
C ALA A 111 -6.14 2.30 23.14
N GLY A 112 -4.82 2.23 23.13
CA GLY A 112 -4.09 1.07 23.63
C GLY A 112 -2.66 1.37 24.03
N ASP A 113 -2.06 0.41 24.73
CA ASP A 113 -0.69 0.47 25.23
C ASP A 113 0.30 0.02 24.14
N PHE A 114 0.42 0.82 23.09
CA PHE A 114 1.36 0.58 22.00
C PHE A 114 2.56 1.52 22.08
N ARG A 115 3.68 1.08 21.50
CA ARG A 115 4.76 1.97 21.12
C ARG A 115 4.60 2.36 19.66
N MET A 116 4.85 3.63 19.35
CA MET A 116 4.73 4.09 17.97
C MET A 116 5.71 3.40 17.02
N SER A 117 6.93 3.09 17.48
CA SER A 117 7.92 2.39 16.66
C SER A 117 7.47 0.98 16.28
N ASP A 118 6.87 0.24 17.22
CA ASP A 118 6.37 -1.11 16.96
C ASP A 118 5.22 -1.09 15.94
N LEU A 119 4.36 -0.06 16.00
CA LEU A 119 3.30 0.13 15.01
C LEU A 119 3.86 0.55 13.66
N GLU A 120 4.89 1.40 13.62
CA GLU A 120 5.57 1.80 12.39
C GLU A 120 6.12 0.59 11.64
N GLU A 121 6.89 -0.28 12.29
CA GLU A 121 7.46 -1.48 11.65
C GLU A 121 6.37 -2.44 11.15
N LYS A 122 5.34 -2.68 11.96
CA LYS A 122 4.23 -3.58 11.59
C LYS A 122 3.41 -3.04 10.42
N LEU A 123 3.18 -1.73 10.39
CA LEU A 123 2.30 -1.07 9.44
C LEU A 123 3.03 -0.63 8.16
N ALA A 124 4.36 -0.51 8.16
CA ALA A 124 5.14 -0.03 7.02
C ALA A 124 4.85 -0.83 5.74
N ARG A 125 4.77 -2.16 5.84
CA ARG A 125 4.44 -3.05 4.70
C ARG A 125 3.02 -2.88 4.15
N PHE A 126 2.13 -2.22 4.88
CA PHE A 126 0.74 -1.95 4.47
C PHE A 126 0.55 -0.53 3.93
N GLY A 127 1.63 0.17 3.57
CA GLY A 127 1.55 1.51 3.01
C GLY A 127 1.31 2.61 4.05
N PHE A 128 1.63 2.35 5.32
CA PHE A 128 1.60 3.38 6.35
C PHE A 128 2.91 4.16 6.39
N PHE A 129 2.80 5.44 6.68
CA PHE A 129 3.92 6.35 6.73
C PHE A 129 3.95 7.14 8.04
N ARG A 130 5.10 7.15 8.71
CA ARG A 130 5.32 8.00 9.88
C ARG A 130 5.60 9.44 9.46
N CYS A 131 4.52 10.20 9.27
CA CYS A 131 4.57 11.60 8.85
C CYS A 131 5.01 12.57 9.97
N HIS A 132 4.81 12.20 11.24
CA HIS A 132 5.21 12.99 12.39
C HIS A 132 5.61 12.08 13.56
N ARG A 133 6.32 12.61 14.56
CA ARG A 133 6.75 11.80 15.73
C ARG A 133 5.58 11.13 16.45
N SER A 134 4.42 11.78 16.41
CA SER A 134 3.16 11.36 17.02
C SER A 134 2.12 10.83 16.04
N TYR A 135 2.42 10.74 14.73
CA TYR A 135 1.43 10.30 13.75
C TYR A 135 2.00 9.31 12.75
N ILE A 136 1.25 8.23 12.54
CA ILE A 136 1.43 7.29 11.44
C ILE A 136 0.13 7.28 10.64
N VAL A 137 0.22 7.48 9.34
CA VAL A 137 -0.95 7.66 8.47
C VAL A 137 -0.99 6.58 7.42
N ASN A 138 -2.18 6.06 7.09
CA ASN A 138 -2.36 5.23 5.91
C ASN A 138 -2.31 6.12 4.66
N MET A 139 -1.28 5.97 3.83
CA MET A 139 -1.11 6.82 2.65
C MET A 139 -2.18 6.59 1.59
N GLN A 140 -2.83 5.43 1.56
CA GLN A 140 -3.93 5.13 0.63
C GLN A 140 -5.19 5.94 0.95
N LYS A 141 -5.32 6.47 2.17
CA LYS A 141 -6.47 7.26 2.64
C LYS A 141 -6.21 8.76 2.62
N VAL A 142 -4.99 9.19 2.30
CA VAL A 142 -4.63 10.60 2.17
C VAL A 142 -5.21 11.15 0.88
N VAL A 143 -5.97 12.25 0.98
CA VAL A 143 -6.61 12.91 -0.18
C VAL A 143 -5.88 14.17 -0.61
N GLU A 144 -5.21 14.86 0.31
CA GLU A 144 -4.60 16.15 0.02
C GLU A 144 -3.42 16.45 0.95
N LEU A 145 -2.36 17.04 0.39
CA LEU A 145 -1.27 17.66 1.12
C LEU A 145 -1.51 19.17 1.22
N VAL A 146 -1.83 19.65 2.41
CA VAL A 146 -2.17 21.05 2.68
C VAL A 146 -0.96 21.79 3.22
N LYS A 147 -0.61 22.94 2.63
CA LYS A 147 0.42 23.83 3.16
C LYS A 147 -0.20 24.80 4.17
N ARG A 148 0.17 24.67 5.46
CA ARG A 148 -0.36 25.52 6.55
C ARG A 148 0.39 26.83 6.69
N THR A 149 1.72 26.79 6.64
CA THR A 149 2.57 27.99 6.69
C THR A 149 3.72 27.88 5.69
N ARG A 150 4.66 28.85 5.69
CA ARG A 150 5.85 28.81 4.84
C ARG A 150 6.61 27.48 4.96
N ASN A 151 6.68 26.91 6.17
CA ASN A 151 7.46 25.71 6.49
C ASN A 151 6.67 24.63 7.24
N SER A 152 5.34 24.61 7.18
CA SER A 152 4.53 23.53 7.78
C SER A 152 3.50 23.00 6.79
N TYR A 153 3.37 21.68 6.78
CA TYR A 153 2.48 20.91 5.94
C TYR A 153 1.59 20.03 6.82
N SER A 154 0.40 19.71 6.33
CA SER A 154 -0.52 18.75 6.93
C SER A 154 -1.11 17.85 5.85
N LEU A 155 -1.48 16.64 6.23
CA LEU A 155 -2.16 15.67 5.39
C LEU A 155 -3.64 15.65 5.77
N ARG A 156 -4.49 15.68 4.76
CA ARG A 156 -5.94 15.50 4.91
C ARG A 156 -6.31 14.07 4.52
N LEU A 157 -7.14 13.44 5.32
CA LEU A 157 -7.62 12.07 5.13
C LEU A 157 -9.06 12.08 4.60
N ALA A 158 -9.40 11.08 3.78
CA ALA A 158 -10.77 10.90 3.29
C ALA A 158 -11.74 10.71 4.48
N GLY A 159 -12.80 11.53 4.55
CA GLY A 159 -13.80 11.45 5.61
C GLY A 159 -13.41 12.13 6.93
N TYR A 160 -12.24 12.78 7.00
CA TYR A 160 -11.76 13.54 8.15
C TYR A 160 -11.60 15.01 7.80
N GLU A 161 -12.71 15.70 7.52
CA GLU A 161 -12.68 17.09 7.03
C GLU A 161 -12.09 18.10 8.02
N LYS A 162 -12.16 17.80 9.32
CA LYS A 162 -11.69 18.69 10.40
C LYS A 162 -10.37 18.25 11.04
N THR A 163 -9.80 17.13 10.62
CA THR A 163 -8.56 16.59 11.21
C THR A 163 -7.42 16.80 10.24
N ASP A 164 -6.48 17.67 10.63
CA ASP A 164 -5.24 17.89 9.89
C ASP A 164 -4.11 17.10 10.56
N VAL A 165 -3.61 16.06 9.89
CA VAL A 165 -2.46 15.29 10.38
C VAL A 165 -1.18 16.07 10.09
N PRO A 166 -0.42 16.53 11.08
CA PRO A 166 0.77 17.33 10.83
C PRO A 166 1.87 16.51 10.15
N LEU A 167 2.62 17.14 9.25
CA LEU A 167 3.77 16.54 8.56
C LEU A 167 5.06 17.26 8.96
N SER A 168 6.04 16.50 9.43
CA SER A 168 7.36 17.01 9.82
C SER A 168 8.15 17.54 8.62
N LYS A 169 8.94 18.61 8.83
CA LYS A 169 9.80 19.23 7.80
C LYS A 169 10.82 18.27 7.17
N GLY A 170 11.29 17.25 7.89
CA GLY A 170 12.18 16.23 7.31
C GLY A 170 11.43 15.20 6.47
N LYS A 171 10.18 14.90 6.85
CA LYS A 171 9.35 13.88 6.21
C LYS A 171 8.69 14.35 4.92
N ILE A 172 8.57 15.66 4.70
CA ILE A 172 8.07 16.19 3.42
C ILE A 172 9.00 15.86 2.24
N GLN A 173 10.32 15.88 2.43
CA GLN A 173 11.26 15.54 1.36
C GLN A 173 11.14 14.06 1.01
N GLU A 174 11.07 13.20 2.03
CA GLU A 174 10.86 11.75 1.87
C GLU A 174 9.53 11.46 1.13
N LEU A 175 8.45 12.14 1.55
CA LEU A 175 7.14 11.99 0.91
C LEU A 175 7.17 12.47 -0.56
N ARG A 176 7.83 13.59 -0.87
CA ARG A 176 7.95 14.07 -2.25
C ARG A 176 8.76 13.12 -3.13
N SER A 177 9.85 12.58 -2.60
CA SER A 177 10.67 11.61 -3.34
C SER A 177 9.94 10.30 -3.58
N MET A 178 9.14 9.83 -2.61
CA MET A 178 8.41 8.56 -2.69
C MET A 178 7.20 8.61 -3.62
N TYR A 179 6.53 9.77 -3.71
CA TYR A 179 5.28 9.94 -4.46
C TYR A 179 5.39 10.91 -5.65
N GLU A 180 6.62 11.26 -6.07
CA GLU A 180 6.92 12.11 -7.23
C GLU A 180 6.17 13.47 -7.26
N PHE A 181 6.18 14.18 -6.13
CA PHE A 181 5.62 15.54 -6.00
C PHE A 181 6.66 16.66 -6.19
#